data_AF-A0A1H8Y3P8-F1
#
_entry.id   AF-A0A1H8Y3P8-F1
#
_cell.length_a   1.000
_cell.length_b   1.000
_cell.length_c   1.000
_cell.angle_alpha   90.00
_cell.angle_beta   90.00
_cell.angle_gamma   90.00
#
_symmetry.space_group_name_H-M   'P 1'
#
loop_
_entity.id
_entity.type
_entity.pdbx_description
1 polymer ?
#
loop_
_entity_poly.entity_id
_entity_poly.type
_entity_poly.pdbx_seq_one_letter_code
_entity_poly.pdbx_strand_id
1 'polypeptide(L)'
;MTFVSYAQNFEDILLWRVLKDIKHGFYIDIGAQDPIIDSVSLAFYKNGWRGVHVEPTPQYAARLEEERPDEIVERLAIGSSEDQMTFYQIPDTGLSTADSVVAERHREAGFSIVEIQVDVLGLDALLDRYEYKVVHWLKIDVEGFEKQVIESWKVSPVRPWLLLIESTMPGSQVETHEPWEPLVLKKGYQYAYFDGINRYYVHKSRSGLLDHFKAPVNIFDGALLSGTASQPYCALLNGKLQELGNERDNLRSTSQHQAAELIETRGIIEKLHAEVSLLSSRASVVEAAKAELANIQHELDQIRHEKAILSERLSDSLANSHHWWEQAMHAQEKVLELHSSTSWRVTAPLRLASYTFQRIYRVVLPALLVIIRRCIRLCIRPLLRYPGFVRRLSVLVARYPRLAKALRGDRRAAGLESVKIIDPITSSPMPADIHELSARSKKLYASFFKRDMENRT
;
A
#
# COMPACT_ATOMS: atom_id res chain seq x y z
N MET A 1 1.01 -18.97 -51.48
CA MET A 1 0.13 -18.95 -50.29
C MET A 1 -0.21 -20.39 -49.98
N THR A 2 -0.32 -20.73 -48.71
CA THR A 2 -0.70 -22.09 -48.28
C THR A 2 -2.21 -22.26 -48.43
N PHE A 3 -2.65 -23.33 -49.10
CA PHE A 3 -4.08 -23.64 -49.25
C PHE A 3 -4.59 -24.35 -47.99
N VAL A 4 -5.70 -23.89 -47.43
CA VAL A 4 -6.33 -24.49 -46.24
C VAL A 4 -7.66 -25.09 -46.67
N SER A 5 -7.83 -26.38 -46.40
CA SER A 5 -9.01 -27.16 -46.74
C SER A 5 -10.04 -27.11 -45.62
N TYR A 6 -11.30 -26.95 -46.02
CA TYR A 6 -12.49 -26.93 -45.18
C TYR A 6 -13.46 -28.04 -45.53
N ALA A 7 -13.24 -28.73 -46.66
CA ALA A 7 -14.10 -29.80 -47.15
C ALA A 7 -13.96 -31.10 -46.34
N GLN A 8 -15.00 -31.94 -46.39
CA GLN A 8 -15.08 -33.20 -45.66
C GLN A 8 -14.18 -34.28 -46.24
N ASN A 9 -14.10 -34.40 -47.56
CA ASN A 9 -13.39 -35.46 -48.27
C ASN A 9 -12.37 -34.91 -49.28
N PHE A 10 -11.73 -33.78 -48.94
CA PHE A 10 -10.67 -33.12 -49.72
C PHE A 10 -11.08 -32.64 -51.13
N GLU A 11 -12.38 -32.45 -51.36
CA GLU A 11 -12.95 -32.01 -52.63
C GLU A 11 -12.35 -30.68 -53.06
N ASP A 12 -12.21 -29.75 -52.11
CA ASP A 12 -11.64 -28.43 -52.33
C ASP A 12 -10.16 -28.49 -52.73
N ILE A 13 -9.37 -29.40 -52.14
CA ILE A 13 -7.96 -29.63 -52.51
C ILE A 13 -7.87 -30.16 -53.94
N LEU A 14 -8.70 -31.14 -54.27
CA LEU A 14 -8.71 -31.77 -55.59
C LEU A 14 -9.12 -30.75 -56.67
N LEU A 15 -10.19 -29.99 -56.43
CA LEU A 15 -10.60 -28.90 -57.32
C LEU A 15 -9.51 -27.82 -57.42
N TRP A 16 -8.87 -27.46 -56.31
CA TRP A 16 -7.79 -26.47 -56.32
C TRP A 16 -6.58 -26.93 -57.11
N ARG A 17 -6.18 -28.21 -57.01
CA ARG A 17 -5.11 -28.78 -57.84
C ARG A 17 -5.34 -28.55 -59.34
N VAL A 18 -6.60 -28.64 -59.77
CA VAL A 18 -7.02 -28.47 -61.17
C VAL A 18 -7.12 -26.99 -61.56
N LEU A 19 -7.57 -26.13 -60.64
CA LEU A 19 -8.03 -24.77 -60.95
C LEU A 19 -7.19 -23.63 -60.37
N LYS A 20 -6.13 -23.92 -59.60
CA LYS A 20 -5.30 -22.90 -58.90
C LYS A 20 -4.75 -21.76 -59.76
N ASP A 21 -4.60 -21.97 -61.08
CA ASP A 21 -4.10 -20.96 -62.01
C ASP A 21 -5.19 -19.96 -62.46
N ILE A 22 -6.46 -20.26 -62.18
CA ILE A 22 -7.60 -19.38 -62.46
C ILE A 22 -7.73 -18.35 -61.33
N LYS A 23 -7.70 -17.06 -61.72
CA LYS A 23 -7.97 -15.94 -60.82
C LYS A 23 -9.45 -15.58 -60.87
N HIS A 24 -10.06 -15.35 -59.71
CA HIS A 24 -11.46 -14.91 -59.59
C HIS A 24 -12.43 -15.81 -60.36
N GLY A 25 -12.30 -17.12 -60.18
CA GLY A 25 -13.22 -18.07 -60.81
C GLY A 25 -14.61 -18.03 -60.17
N PHE A 26 -15.51 -18.81 -60.76
CA PHE A 26 -16.92 -18.86 -60.40
C PHE A 26 -17.41 -20.29 -60.25
N TYR A 27 -18.20 -20.54 -59.21
CA TYR A 27 -18.72 -21.86 -58.86
C TYR A 27 -20.21 -21.83 -58.53
N ILE A 28 -20.84 -23.00 -58.62
CA ILE A 28 -22.19 -23.24 -58.14
C ILE A 28 -22.14 -24.43 -57.19
N ASP A 29 -22.64 -24.26 -55.98
CA ASP A 29 -22.61 -25.24 -54.90
C ASP A 29 -24.07 -25.63 -54.54
N ILE A 30 -24.56 -26.75 -55.09
CA ILE A 30 -25.92 -27.25 -54.82
C ILE A 30 -25.85 -28.21 -53.64
N GLY A 31 -26.60 -27.89 -52.57
CA GLY A 31 -26.42 -28.52 -51.26
C GLY A 31 -25.24 -27.91 -50.52
N ALA A 32 -25.24 -26.58 -50.40
CA ALA A 32 -24.11 -25.85 -49.83
C ALA A 32 -23.97 -26.04 -48.31
N GLN A 33 -25.10 -26.19 -47.59
CA GLN A 33 -25.17 -26.45 -46.16
C GLN A 33 -24.34 -25.45 -45.31
N ASP A 34 -23.38 -25.92 -44.49
CA ASP A 34 -22.65 -25.07 -43.55
C ASP A 34 -21.57 -24.26 -44.27
N PRO A 35 -21.50 -22.92 -44.06
CA PRO A 35 -20.50 -22.09 -44.73
C PRO A 35 -19.06 -22.36 -44.28
N ILE A 36 -18.83 -23.10 -43.20
CA ILE A 36 -17.49 -23.27 -42.60
C ILE A 36 -17.14 -24.75 -42.43
N ILE A 37 -18.05 -25.52 -41.87
CA ILE A 37 -17.86 -26.95 -41.61
C ILE A 37 -18.15 -27.68 -42.92
N ASP A 38 -17.23 -28.57 -43.33
CA ASP A 38 -17.38 -29.39 -44.54
C ASP A 38 -17.59 -28.59 -45.84
N SER A 39 -17.25 -27.30 -45.83
CA SER A 39 -17.46 -26.39 -46.96
C SER A 39 -16.41 -26.56 -48.05
N VAL A 40 -16.84 -27.05 -49.22
CA VAL A 40 -16.01 -27.14 -50.43
C VAL A 40 -15.67 -25.74 -50.98
N SER A 41 -16.59 -24.78 -50.83
CA SER A 41 -16.50 -23.45 -51.40
C SER A 41 -15.69 -22.44 -50.58
N LEU A 42 -15.56 -22.62 -49.24
CA LEU A 42 -14.89 -21.65 -48.36
C LEU A 42 -13.43 -21.38 -48.76
N ALA A 43 -12.68 -22.42 -49.14
CA ALA A 43 -11.29 -22.27 -49.56
C ALA A 43 -11.20 -21.41 -50.84
N PHE A 44 -12.11 -21.57 -51.79
CA PHE A 44 -12.19 -20.77 -53.01
C PHE A 44 -12.57 -19.32 -52.70
N TYR A 45 -13.58 -19.11 -51.86
CA TYR A 45 -14.02 -17.78 -51.42
C TYR A 45 -12.86 -16.97 -50.81
N LYS A 46 -12.09 -17.60 -49.89
CA LYS A 46 -10.89 -17.00 -49.27
C LYS A 46 -9.78 -16.67 -50.27
N ASN A 47 -9.76 -17.34 -51.42
CA ASN A 47 -8.84 -17.08 -52.53
C ASN A 47 -9.43 -16.18 -53.62
N GLY A 48 -10.49 -15.43 -53.30
CA GLY A 48 -11.04 -14.37 -54.16
C GLY A 48 -11.96 -14.87 -55.28
N TRP A 49 -12.40 -16.12 -55.22
CA TRP A 49 -13.47 -16.65 -56.06
C TRP A 49 -14.83 -16.22 -55.52
N ARG A 50 -15.84 -16.20 -56.39
CA ARG A 50 -17.23 -15.92 -55.97
C ARG A 50 -18.17 -16.95 -56.58
N GLY A 51 -19.20 -17.35 -55.86
CA GLY A 51 -20.15 -18.34 -56.36
C GLY A 51 -21.60 -18.11 -56.00
N VAL A 52 -22.38 -19.14 -56.29
CA VAL A 52 -23.80 -19.27 -55.96
C VAL A 52 -23.97 -20.51 -55.11
N HIS A 53 -24.68 -20.37 -54.00
CA HIS A 53 -25.07 -21.46 -53.13
C HIS A 53 -26.54 -21.76 -53.32
N VAL A 54 -26.91 -23.04 -53.38
CA VAL A 54 -28.31 -23.47 -53.33
C VAL A 54 -28.54 -24.24 -52.05
N GLU A 55 -29.38 -23.67 -51.17
CA GLU A 55 -29.64 -24.21 -49.83
C GLU A 55 -31.11 -23.96 -49.45
N PRO A 56 -31.96 -25.01 -49.43
CA PRO A 56 -33.37 -24.87 -49.09
C PRO A 56 -33.63 -24.54 -47.61
N THR A 57 -32.72 -24.92 -46.71
CA THR A 57 -32.92 -24.83 -45.27
C THR A 57 -32.71 -23.40 -44.78
N PRO A 58 -33.72 -22.76 -44.14
CA PRO A 58 -33.60 -21.35 -43.72
C PRO A 58 -32.42 -21.07 -42.79
N GLN A 59 -32.08 -22.02 -41.89
CA GLN A 59 -30.96 -21.90 -40.95
C GLN A 59 -29.62 -21.80 -41.69
N TYR A 60 -29.35 -22.72 -42.62
CA TYR A 60 -28.08 -22.76 -43.36
C TYR A 60 -28.00 -21.64 -44.40
N ALA A 61 -29.10 -21.33 -45.08
CA ALA A 61 -29.16 -20.19 -45.99
C ALA A 61 -28.82 -18.87 -45.29
N ALA A 62 -29.38 -18.61 -44.11
CA ALA A 62 -29.06 -17.41 -43.33
C ALA A 62 -27.58 -17.36 -42.91
N ARG A 63 -27.00 -18.50 -42.51
CA ARG A 63 -25.57 -18.58 -42.16
C ARG A 63 -24.68 -18.35 -43.38
N LEU A 64 -25.03 -18.89 -44.55
CA LEU A 64 -24.31 -18.66 -45.80
C LEU A 64 -24.31 -17.17 -46.16
N GLU A 65 -25.46 -16.48 -46.06
CA GLU A 65 -25.53 -15.04 -46.33
C GLU A 65 -24.71 -14.19 -45.34
N GLU A 66 -24.69 -14.57 -44.06
CA GLU A 66 -23.89 -13.89 -43.04
C GLU A 66 -22.38 -14.06 -43.30
N GLU A 67 -21.95 -15.29 -43.63
CA GLU A 67 -20.54 -15.63 -43.84
C GLU A 67 -20.05 -15.30 -45.27
N ARG A 68 -20.96 -15.10 -46.23
CA ARG A 68 -20.70 -14.80 -47.65
C ARG A 68 -21.57 -13.63 -48.14
N PRO A 69 -21.43 -12.42 -47.57
CA PRO A 69 -22.31 -11.29 -47.86
C PRO A 69 -22.22 -10.76 -49.30
N ASP A 70 -21.20 -11.16 -50.06
CA ASP A 70 -20.98 -10.79 -51.46
C ASP A 70 -21.10 -11.98 -52.43
N GLU A 71 -21.69 -13.09 -51.97
CA GLU A 71 -22.13 -14.21 -52.81
C GLU A 71 -23.66 -14.31 -52.82
N ILE A 72 -24.19 -15.15 -53.71
CA ILE A 72 -25.63 -15.32 -53.88
C ILE A 72 -26.06 -16.63 -53.22
N VAL A 73 -27.16 -16.57 -52.46
CA VAL A 73 -27.79 -17.75 -51.85
C VAL A 73 -29.21 -17.90 -52.43
N GLU A 74 -29.43 -18.99 -53.15
CA GLU A 74 -30.71 -19.39 -53.71
C GLU A 74 -31.41 -20.30 -52.68
N ARG A 75 -32.43 -19.75 -52.01
CA ARG A 75 -33.16 -20.42 -50.92
C ARG A 75 -34.26 -21.35 -51.44
N LEU A 76 -33.87 -22.35 -52.22
CA LEU A 76 -34.77 -23.23 -52.95
C LEU A 76 -34.12 -24.60 -53.17
N ALA A 77 -34.90 -25.60 -53.54
CA ALA A 77 -34.39 -26.90 -53.99
C ALA A 77 -34.28 -26.93 -55.52
N ILE A 78 -33.36 -27.75 -56.04
CA ILE A 78 -33.27 -27.99 -57.49
C ILE A 78 -34.02 -29.27 -57.83
N GLY A 79 -34.92 -29.20 -58.80
CA GLY A 79 -35.77 -30.33 -59.15
C GLY A 79 -36.61 -30.09 -60.40
N SER A 80 -37.45 -31.08 -60.73
CA SER A 80 -38.30 -31.05 -61.93
C SER A 80 -39.76 -30.65 -61.66
N SER A 81 -40.15 -30.38 -60.41
CA SER A 81 -41.53 -29.98 -60.05
C SER A 81 -41.78 -28.50 -60.31
N GLU A 82 -43.05 -28.14 -60.56
CA GLU A 82 -43.40 -26.84 -61.16
C GLU A 82 -43.47 -25.65 -60.20
N ASP A 83 -43.50 -25.83 -58.87
CA ASP A 83 -43.51 -24.68 -57.93
C ASP A 83 -42.83 -24.98 -56.58
N GLN A 84 -43.36 -25.95 -55.82
CA GLN A 84 -42.95 -26.26 -54.45
C GLN A 84 -42.80 -27.77 -54.24
N MET A 85 -41.97 -28.17 -53.27
CA MET A 85 -41.88 -29.57 -52.82
C MET A 85 -41.73 -29.67 -51.31
N THR A 86 -42.11 -30.84 -50.79
CA THR A 86 -41.77 -31.22 -49.41
C THR A 86 -40.27 -31.50 -49.34
N PHE A 87 -39.61 -30.84 -48.40
CA PHE A 87 -38.23 -31.07 -48.03
C PHE A 87 -38.16 -31.60 -46.60
N TYR A 88 -37.34 -32.63 -46.38
CA TYR A 88 -37.20 -33.31 -45.11
C TYR A 88 -35.94 -32.80 -44.42
N GLN A 89 -36.10 -31.77 -43.60
CA GLN A 89 -35.01 -31.17 -42.86
C GLN A 89 -34.61 -32.05 -41.67
N ILE A 90 -33.31 -32.32 -41.52
CA ILE A 90 -32.71 -32.97 -40.35
C ILE A 90 -31.81 -31.93 -39.66
N PRO A 91 -32.32 -31.24 -38.62
CA PRO A 91 -31.61 -30.12 -38.00
C PRO A 91 -30.20 -30.47 -37.53
N ASP A 92 -29.28 -29.52 -37.66
CA ASP A 92 -27.87 -29.62 -37.24
C ASP A 92 -27.08 -30.79 -37.85
N THR A 93 -27.54 -31.30 -39.00
CA THR A 93 -26.83 -32.31 -39.80
C THR A 93 -26.67 -31.85 -41.26
N GLY A 94 -25.89 -32.59 -42.05
CA GLY A 94 -25.84 -32.49 -43.51
C GLY A 94 -26.91 -33.31 -44.25
N LEU A 95 -27.63 -34.19 -43.55
CA LEU A 95 -28.44 -35.28 -44.12
C LEU A 95 -29.84 -34.88 -44.60
N SER A 96 -30.10 -33.58 -44.81
CA SER A 96 -31.44 -33.12 -45.21
C SER A 96 -31.69 -33.44 -46.69
N THR A 97 -32.88 -33.92 -47.03
CA THR A 97 -33.15 -34.47 -48.36
C THR A 97 -34.53 -34.09 -48.89
N ALA A 98 -34.67 -34.10 -50.22
CA ALA A 98 -35.96 -34.06 -50.91
C ALA A 98 -36.51 -35.47 -51.24
N ASP A 99 -35.74 -36.52 -50.99
CA ASP A 99 -36.17 -37.90 -51.22
C ASP A 99 -36.87 -38.48 -49.98
N SER A 100 -38.16 -38.81 -50.12
CA SER A 100 -38.97 -39.34 -49.02
C SER A 100 -38.54 -40.73 -48.55
N VAL A 101 -37.93 -41.54 -49.41
CA VAL A 101 -37.39 -42.86 -49.06
C VAL A 101 -36.12 -42.71 -48.23
N VAL A 102 -35.25 -41.76 -48.58
CA VAL A 102 -34.07 -41.41 -47.78
C VAL A 102 -34.50 -40.85 -46.42
N ALA A 103 -35.48 -39.95 -46.41
CA ALA A 103 -36.03 -39.40 -45.17
C ALA A 103 -36.59 -40.50 -44.24
N GLU A 104 -37.35 -41.47 -44.76
CA GLU A 104 -37.85 -42.56 -43.92
C GLU A 104 -36.73 -43.42 -43.32
N ARG A 105 -35.67 -43.70 -44.09
CA ARG A 105 -34.49 -44.41 -43.56
C ARG A 105 -33.82 -43.65 -42.42
N HIS A 106 -33.71 -42.32 -42.52
CA HIS A 106 -33.18 -41.51 -41.42
C HIS A 106 -34.11 -41.53 -40.20
N ARG A 107 -35.42 -41.52 -40.42
CA ARG A 107 -36.42 -41.66 -39.35
C ARG A 107 -36.27 -43.00 -38.62
N GLU A 108 -36.10 -44.10 -39.36
CA GLU A 108 -35.82 -45.44 -38.83
C GLU A 108 -34.48 -45.50 -38.09
N ALA A 109 -33.47 -44.74 -38.53
CA ALA A 109 -32.18 -44.60 -37.87
C ALA A 109 -32.21 -43.69 -36.62
N GLY A 110 -33.36 -43.12 -36.28
CA GLY A 110 -33.57 -42.34 -35.05
C GLY A 110 -33.36 -40.83 -35.19
N PHE A 111 -33.21 -40.31 -36.42
CA PHE A 111 -33.11 -38.87 -36.65
C PHE A 111 -34.47 -38.17 -36.50
N SER A 112 -34.44 -36.95 -35.98
CA SER A 112 -35.61 -36.07 -35.98
C SER A 112 -35.75 -35.38 -37.33
N ILE A 113 -36.94 -35.47 -37.93
CA ILE A 113 -37.22 -34.91 -39.26
C ILE A 113 -38.32 -33.87 -39.14
N VAL A 114 -38.08 -32.71 -39.73
CA VAL A 114 -39.05 -31.63 -39.89
C VAL A 114 -39.39 -31.49 -41.37
N GLU A 115 -40.66 -31.65 -41.71
CA GLU A 115 -41.13 -31.43 -43.07
C GLU A 115 -41.39 -29.94 -43.29
N ILE A 116 -40.75 -29.37 -44.32
CA ILE A 116 -40.95 -27.98 -44.74
C ILE A 116 -41.34 -27.94 -46.22
N GLN A 117 -42.03 -26.88 -46.64
CA GLN A 117 -42.28 -26.61 -48.05
C GLN A 117 -41.24 -25.63 -48.55
N VAL A 118 -40.60 -25.96 -49.67
CA VAL A 118 -39.55 -25.13 -50.29
C VAL A 118 -39.87 -24.90 -51.76
N ASP A 119 -39.50 -23.71 -52.25
CA ASP A 119 -39.55 -23.39 -53.68
C ASP A 119 -38.65 -24.33 -54.47
N VAL A 120 -39.01 -24.61 -55.72
CA VAL A 120 -38.25 -25.47 -56.61
C VAL A 120 -37.89 -24.74 -57.89
N LEU A 121 -36.65 -24.93 -58.35
CA LEU A 121 -36.17 -24.43 -59.62
C LEU A 121 -35.50 -25.56 -60.41
N GLY A 122 -35.72 -25.61 -61.72
CA GLY A 122 -34.97 -26.52 -62.59
C GLY A 122 -33.51 -26.11 -62.75
N LEU A 123 -32.60 -27.08 -62.86
CA LEU A 123 -31.17 -26.83 -63.07
C LEU A 123 -30.92 -26.04 -64.37
N ASP A 124 -31.73 -26.22 -65.41
CA ASP A 124 -31.70 -25.35 -66.60
C ASP A 124 -31.87 -23.87 -66.21
N ALA A 125 -32.94 -23.55 -65.49
CA ALA A 125 -33.25 -22.17 -65.12
C ALA A 125 -32.21 -21.59 -64.16
N LEU A 126 -31.67 -22.39 -63.23
CA LEU A 126 -30.54 -21.95 -62.39
C LEU A 126 -29.32 -21.61 -63.24
N LEU A 127 -28.92 -22.49 -64.15
CA LEU A 127 -27.74 -22.27 -64.98
C LEU A 127 -27.92 -21.08 -65.93
N ASP A 128 -29.11 -20.93 -66.51
CA ASP A 128 -29.43 -19.82 -67.42
C ASP A 128 -29.38 -18.46 -66.71
N ARG A 129 -29.78 -18.38 -65.42
CA ARG A 129 -29.59 -17.15 -64.61
C ARG A 129 -28.14 -16.68 -64.56
N TYR A 130 -27.18 -17.60 -64.67
CA TYR A 130 -25.75 -17.33 -64.55
C TYR A 130 -24.97 -17.57 -65.85
N GLU A 131 -25.66 -17.62 -67.00
CA GLU A 131 -25.04 -17.90 -68.31
C GLU A 131 -23.95 -16.90 -68.71
N TYR A 132 -24.00 -15.69 -68.15
CA TYR A 132 -23.01 -14.62 -68.37
C TYR A 132 -21.68 -14.87 -67.64
N LYS A 133 -21.58 -15.92 -66.81
CA LYS A 133 -20.37 -16.33 -66.10
C LYS A 133 -19.83 -17.65 -66.64
N VAL A 134 -18.51 -17.80 -66.59
CA VAL A 134 -17.88 -19.10 -66.80
C VAL A 134 -17.96 -19.89 -65.50
N VAL A 135 -18.79 -20.92 -65.45
CA VAL A 135 -18.86 -21.84 -64.32
C VAL A 135 -17.68 -22.81 -64.40
N HIS A 136 -16.78 -22.76 -63.41
CA HIS A 136 -15.57 -23.57 -63.39
C HIS A 136 -15.83 -24.92 -62.72
N TRP A 137 -16.62 -24.94 -61.66
CA TRP A 137 -17.11 -26.19 -61.07
C TRP A 137 -18.56 -26.05 -60.59
N LEU A 138 -19.29 -27.15 -60.67
CA LEU A 138 -20.64 -27.32 -60.14
C LEU A 138 -20.63 -28.54 -59.21
N LYS A 139 -21.01 -28.34 -57.94
CA LYS A 139 -21.24 -29.42 -56.97
C LYS A 139 -22.73 -29.77 -56.94
N ILE A 140 -23.05 -31.06 -56.87
CA ILE A 140 -24.39 -31.58 -56.60
C ILE A 140 -24.26 -32.61 -55.48
N ASP A 141 -24.77 -32.25 -54.31
CA ASP A 141 -24.76 -33.06 -53.10
C ASP A 141 -26.10 -32.80 -52.40
N VAL A 142 -27.10 -33.61 -52.70
CA VAL A 142 -28.50 -33.36 -52.28
C VAL A 142 -29.10 -34.58 -51.59
N GLU A 143 -28.23 -35.39 -50.99
CA GLU A 143 -28.55 -36.51 -50.12
C GLU A 143 -29.55 -37.49 -50.78
N GLY A 144 -29.18 -37.99 -51.97
CA GLY A 144 -29.92 -39.01 -52.71
C GLY A 144 -30.89 -38.49 -53.78
N PHE A 145 -30.97 -37.16 -53.96
CA PHE A 145 -31.84 -36.52 -54.96
C PHE A 145 -31.11 -36.08 -56.25
N GLU A 146 -29.88 -36.57 -56.46
CA GLU A 146 -28.97 -36.10 -57.52
C GLU A 146 -29.55 -36.36 -58.91
N LYS A 147 -30.23 -37.50 -59.10
CA LYS A 147 -30.85 -37.87 -60.38
C LYS A 147 -31.87 -36.85 -60.82
N GLN A 148 -32.75 -36.41 -59.92
CA GLN A 148 -33.83 -35.47 -60.20
C GLN A 148 -33.28 -34.07 -60.51
N VAL A 149 -32.20 -33.68 -59.82
CA VAL A 149 -31.43 -32.46 -60.14
C VAL A 149 -30.91 -32.56 -61.58
N ILE A 150 -30.23 -33.65 -61.94
CA ILE A 150 -29.62 -33.83 -63.27
C ILE A 150 -30.68 -33.94 -64.38
N GLU A 151 -31.81 -34.59 -64.12
CA GLU A 151 -32.95 -34.69 -65.05
C GLU A 151 -33.59 -33.34 -65.37
N SER A 152 -33.47 -32.35 -64.46
CA SER A 152 -33.94 -30.98 -64.67
C SER A 152 -32.99 -30.13 -65.53
N TRP A 153 -31.81 -30.65 -65.88
CA TRP A 153 -30.90 -30.04 -66.86
C TRP A 153 -31.19 -30.64 -68.24
N LYS A 154 -32.02 -29.98 -69.05
CA LYS A 154 -32.48 -30.49 -70.35
C LYS A 154 -31.92 -29.66 -71.51
N VAL A 155 -32.15 -28.35 -71.51
CA VAL A 155 -31.92 -27.48 -72.67
C VAL A 155 -30.85 -26.42 -72.46
N SER A 156 -30.50 -26.07 -71.21
CA SER A 156 -29.53 -25.01 -70.94
C SER A 156 -28.21 -25.28 -71.66
N PRO A 157 -27.60 -24.28 -72.32
CA PRO A 157 -26.32 -24.45 -73.02
C PRO A 157 -25.11 -24.35 -72.08
N VAL A 158 -25.28 -23.86 -70.85
CA VAL A 158 -24.18 -23.66 -69.90
C VAL A 158 -23.55 -25.00 -69.54
N ARG A 159 -22.22 -25.11 -69.62
CA ARG A 159 -21.46 -26.32 -69.30
C ARG A 159 -20.34 -25.99 -68.31
N PRO A 160 -20.54 -26.21 -67.00
CA PRO A 160 -19.47 -26.13 -66.02
C PRO A 160 -18.24 -26.94 -66.45
N TRP A 161 -17.03 -26.47 -66.19
CA TRP A 161 -15.83 -27.21 -66.63
C TRP A 161 -15.70 -28.54 -65.89
N LEU A 162 -15.97 -28.51 -64.58
CA LEU A 162 -15.96 -29.67 -63.68
C LEU A 162 -17.35 -29.88 -63.09
N LEU A 163 -17.73 -31.14 -62.95
CA LEU A 163 -18.84 -31.57 -62.10
C LEU A 163 -18.26 -32.38 -60.95
N LEU A 164 -18.78 -32.12 -59.75
CA LEU A 164 -18.58 -32.88 -58.54
C LEU A 164 -19.96 -33.37 -58.10
N ILE A 165 -20.23 -34.67 -58.15
CA ILE A 165 -21.56 -35.20 -57.88
C ILE A 165 -21.44 -36.29 -56.83
N GLU A 166 -22.17 -36.15 -55.72
CA GLU A 166 -22.26 -37.20 -54.71
C GLU A 166 -22.84 -38.47 -55.35
N SER A 167 -22.22 -39.61 -55.08
CA SER A 167 -22.48 -40.83 -55.83
C SER A 167 -22.62 -42.07 -54.95
N THR A 168 -22.90 -41.84 -53.67
CA THR A 168 -23.15 -42.88 -52.68
C THR A 168 -24.51 -42.70 -52.04
N MET A 169 -25.10 -43.77 -51.52
CA MET A 169 -26.24 -43.63 -50.62
C MET A 169 -25.81 -42.86 -49.36
N PRO A 170 -26.66 -41.95 -48.82
CA PRO A 170 -26.37 -41.23 -47.58
C PRO A 170 -25.87 -42.14 -46.45
N GLY A 171 -24.70 -41.81 -45.91
CA GLY A 171 -24.05 -42.57 -44.82
C GLY A 171 -23.56 -43.98 -45.18
N SER A 172 -23.37 -44.30 -46.46
CA SER A 172 -22.98 -45.63 -46.96
C SER A 172 -21.89 -45.55 -48.03
N GLN A 173 -21.28 -46.70 -48.36
CA GLN A 173 -20.34 -46.86 -49.49
C GLN A 173 -21.01 -47.46 -50.73
N VAL A 174 -22.33 -47.64 -50.70
CA VAL A 174 -23.09 -48.18 -51.85
C VAL A 174 -23.25 -47.09 -52.89
N GLU A 175 -22.68 -47.30 -54.07
CA GLU A 175 -22.71 -46.33 -55.17
C GLU A 175 -24.11 -46.19 -55.81
N THR A 176 -24.48 -44.97 -56.20
CA THR A 176 -25.79 -44.57 -56.73
C THR A 176 -25.72 -43.87 -58.08
N HIS A 177 -24.58 -43.94 -58.79
CA HIS A 177 -24.35 -43.18 -60.01
C HIS A 177 -25.05 -43.73 -61.27
N GLU A 178 -25.29 -45.05 -61.35
CA GLU A 178 -25.81 -45.70 -62.56
C GLU A 178 -27.07 -45.02 -63.15
N PRO A 179 -28.06 -44.56 -62.35
CA PRO A 179 -29.27 -43.95 -62.88
C PRO A 179 -29.10 -42.57 -63.52
N TRP A 180 -28.05 -41.81 -63.15
CA TRP A 180 -27.87 -40.42 -63.59
C TRP A 180 -26.62 -40.19 -64.45
N GLU A 181 -25.59 -41.04 -64.35
CA GLU A 181 -24.33 -40.88 -65.08
C GLU A 181 -24.52 -40.81 -66.61
N PRO A 182 -25.39 -41.63 -67.26
CA PRO A 182 -25.63 -41.52 -68.70
C PRO A 182 -26.12 -40.13 -69.15
N LEU A 183 -26.84 -39.41 -68.28
CA LEU A 183 -27.34 -38.06 -68.57
C LEU A 183 -26.20 -37.04 -68.60
N VAL A 184 -25.25 -37.16 -67.68
CA VAL A 184 -24.04 -36.35 -67.60
C VAL A 184 -23.13 -36.63 -68.80
N LEU A 185 -22.88 -37.90 -69.12
CA LEU A 185 -22.05 -38.29 -70.26
C LEU A 185 -22.63 -37.79 -71.60
N LYS A 186 -23.96 -37.87 -71.79
CA LYS A 186 -24.65 -37.35 -72.98
C LYS A 186 -24.46 -35.85 -73.16
N LYS A 187 -24.22 -35.10 -72.08
CA LYS A 187 -23.93 -33.65 -72.11
C LYS A 187 -22.48 -33.33 -72.49
N GLY A 188 -21.65 -34.33 -72.74
CA GLY A 188 -20.26 -34.17 -73.19
C GLY A 188 -19.23 -34.17 -72.06
N TYR A 189 -19.61 -34.68 -70.90
CA TYR A 189 -18.69 -34.89 -69.78
C TYR A 189 -17.97 -36.22 -69.89
N GLN A 190 -16.74 -36.25 -69.38
CA GLN A 190 -15.88 -37.43 -69.30
C GLN A 190 -15.61 -37.72 -67.82
N TYR A 191 -15.80 -38.97 -67.42
CA TYR A 191 -15.46 -39.43 -66.07
C TYR A 191 -13.96 -39.19 -65.79
N ALA A 192 -13.67 -38.61 -64.63
CA ALA A 192 -12.32 -38.23 -64.23
C ALA A 192 -11.83 -39.02 -63.02
N TYR A 193 -12.64 -39.09 -61.95
CA TYR A 193 -12.22 -39.64 -60.66
C TYR A 193 -13.40 -40.00 -59.76
N PHE A 194 -13.17 -40.90 -58.82
CA PHE A 194 -14.07 -41.19 -57.69
C PHE A 194 -13.25 -41.15 -56.41
N ASP A 195 -13.66 -40.32 -55.45
CA ASP A 195 -12.93 -40.11 -54.19
C ASP A 195 -13.45 -40.98 -53.02
N GLY A 196 -14.37 -41.91 -53.31
CA GLY A 196 -15.04 -42.74 -52.32
C GLY A 196 -16.46 -42.27 -51.97
N ILE A 197 -16.79 -41.01 -52.28
CA ILE A 197 -18.11 -40.40 -52.04
C ILE A 197 -18.60 -39.74 -53.34
N ASN A 198 -17.78 -38.88 -53.91
CA ASN A 198 -18.09 -38.06 -55.07
C ASN A 198 -17.42 -38.56 -56.35
N ARG A 199 -18.15 -38.42 -57.45
CA ARG A 199 -17.63 -38.60 -58.81
C ARG A 199 -17.35 -37.26 -59.48
N TYR A 200 -16.19 -37.18 -60.09
CA TYR A 200 -15.71 -36.01 -60.81
C TYR A 200 -15.82 -36.24 -62.30
N TYR A 201 -16.33 -35.24 -63.00
CA TYR A 201 -16.41 -35.24 -64.46
C TYR A 201 -15.83 -33.96 -65.03
N VAL A 202 -15.14 -34.09 -66.16
CA VAL A 202 -14.57 -32.96 -66.91
C VAL A 202 -15.32 -32.81 -68.22
N HIS A 203 -15.79 -31.60 -68.54
CA HIS A 203 -16.40 -31.36 -69.85
C HIS A 203 -15.36 -31.53 -70.98
N LYS A 204 -15.73 -32.16 -72.09
CA LYS A 204 -14.82 -32.46 -73.22
C LYS A 204 -14.07 -31.25 -73.78
N SER A 205 -14.62 -30.03 -73.65
CA SER A 205 -13.94 -28.79 -74.06
C SER A 205 -12.73 -28.43 -73.18
N ARG A 206 -12.58 -29.11 -72.04
CA ARG A 206 -11.51 -28.94 -71.05
C ARG A 206 -10.83 -30.27 -70.74
N SER A 207 -10.81 -31.22 -71.68
CA SER A 207 -10.26 -32.57 -71.50
C SER A 207 -8.82 -32.61 -70.96
N GLY A 208 -8.01 -31.58 -71.22
CA GLY A 208 -6.67 -31.44 -70.63
C GLY A 208 -6.66 -31.41 -69.09
N LEU A 209 -7.78 -31.07 -68.44
CA LEU A 209 -7.89 -31.10 -66.98
C LEU A 209 -7.92 -32.52 -66.41
N LEU A 210 -8.23 -33.55 -67.21
CA LEU A 210 -8.24 -34.95 -66.77
C LEU A 210 -6.88 -35.41 -66.24
N ASP A 211 -5.78 -34.84 -66.73
CA ASP A 211 -4.44 -35.21 -66.30
C ASP A 211 -4.18 -34.94 -64.81
N HIS A 212 -4.92 -34.01 -64.20
CA HIS A 212 -4.85 -33.69 -62.77
C HIS A 212 -5.57 -34.71 -61.88
N PHE A 213 -6.30 -35.68 -62.43
CA PHE A 213 -7.07 -36.68 -61.68
C PHE A 213 -6.39 -38.06 -61.62
N LYS A 214 -5.14 -38.17 -62.10
CA LYS A 214 -4.38 -39.44 -62.17
C LYS A 214 -4.00 -40.03 -60.81
N ALA A 215 -4.03 -39.22 -59.75
CA ALA A 215 -3.64 -39.62 -58.40
C ALA A 215 -4.64 -39.04 -57.39
N PRO A 216 -4.86 -39.72 -56.24
CA PRO A 216 -5.61 -39.14 -55.13
C PRO A 216 -4.94 -37.86 -54.62
N VAL A 217 -5.65 -37.10 -53.78
CA VAL A 217 -5.04 -36.03 -52.99
C VAL A 217 -3.87 -36.60 -52.18
N ASN A 218 -2.73 -35.91 -52.19
CA ASN A 218 -1.50 -36.40 -51.60
C ASN A 218 -0.58 -35.25 -51.16
N ILE A 219 0.60 -35.60 -50.64
CA ILE A 219 1.55 -34.64 -50.06
C ILE A 219 1.99 -33.52 -51.03
N PHE A 220 1.95 -33.76 -52.34
CA PHE A 220 2.35 -32.78 -53.35
C PHE A 220 1.32 -31.66 -53.54
N ASP A 221 0.10 -31.82 -52.99
CA ASP A 221 -0.92 -30.76 -52.98
C ASP A 221 -0.60 -29.67 -51.95
N GLY A 222 0.19 -29.98 -50.91
CA GLY A 222 0.67 -29.00 -49.93
C GLY A 222 -0.43 -28.30 -49.14
N ALA A 223 -1.62 -28.88 -49.07
CA ALA A 223 -2.76 -28.34 -48.37
C ALA A 223 -2.65 -28.57 -46.86
N LEU A 224 -3.16 -27.61 -46.08
CA LEU A 224 -3.36 -27.75 -44.64
C LEU A 224 -4.82 -28.05 -44.36
N LEU A 225 -5.08 -28.77 -43.27
CA LEU A 225 -6.44 -28.99 -42.80
C LEU A 225 -6.82 -27.89 -41.81
N SER A 226 -8.00 -27.30 -41.99
CA SER A 226 -8.54 -26.26 -41.11
C SER A 226 -8.73 -26.73 -39.66
N GLY A 227 -8.99 -28.03 -39.47
CA GLY A 227 -9.38 -28.60 -38.18
C GLY A 227 -10.85 -28.37 -37.83
N THR A 228 -11.64 -27.74 -38.70
CA THR A 228 -13.08 -27.49 -38.48
C THR A 228 -13.99 -28.48 -39.21
N ALA A 229 -13.50 -29.13 -40.27
CA ALA A 229 -14.21 -30.19 -40.98
C ALA A 229 -14.50 -31.39 -40.06
N SER A 230 -15.59 -32.11 -40.31
CA SER A 230 -16.04 -33.23 -39.49
C SER A 230 -15.16 -34.49 -39.62
N GLN A 231 -14.26 -34.51 -40.59
CA GLN A 231 -13.33 -35.61 -40.84
C GLN A 231 -12.37 -35.90 -39.66
N PRO A 232 -12.01 -37.18 -39.42
CA PRO A 232 -11.28 -37.58 -38.22
C PRO A 232 -9.79 -37.18 -38.23
N TYR A 233 -9.24 -36.73 -39.36
CA TYR A 233 -7.81 -36.47 -39.51
C TYR A 233 -7.25 -35.44 -38.51
N CYS A 234 -8.07 -34.46 -38.11
CA CYS A 234 -7.67 -33.46 -37.12
C CYS A 234 -8.09 -33.81 -35.68
N ALA A 235 -8.85 -34.89 -35.46
CA ALA A 235 -9.44 -35.19 -34.16
C ALA A 235 -8.41 -35.33 -33.03
N LEU A 236 -7.28 -36.02 -33.29
CA LEU A 236 -6.20 -36.17 -32.30
C LEU A 236 -5.55 -34.83 -31.96
N LEU A 237 -5.32 -33.98 -32.95
CA LEU A 237 -4.69 -32.68 -32.73
C LEU A 237 -5.65 -31.73 -32.01
N ASN A 238 -6.91 -31.71 -32.40
CA ASN A 238 -7.96 -30.94 -31.74
C ASN A 238 -8.16 -31.37 -30.29
N GLY A 239 -8.14 -32.68 -30.02
CA GLY A 239 -8.19 -33.22 -28.65
C GLY A 239 -7.02 -32.73 -27.80
N LYS A 240 -5.78 -32.80 -28.31
CA LYS A 240 -4.60 -32.25 -27.61
C LYS A 240 -4.69 -30.74 -27.38
N LEU A 241 -5.19 -29.98 -28.37
CA LEU A 241 -5.40 -28.54 -28.22
C LEU A 241 -6.43 -28.22 -27.14
N GLN A 242 -7.50 -29.02 -27.03
CA GLN A 242 -8.49 -28.89 -25.98
C GLN A 242 -7.92 -29.24 -24.60
N GLU A 243 -7.15 -30.33 -24.49
CA GLU A 243 -6.44 -30.71 -23.26
C GLU A 243 -5.52 -29.58 -22.76
N LEU A 244 -4.69 -29.04 -23.67
CA LEU A 244 -3.82 -27.91 -23.37
C LEU A 244 -4.61 -26.65 -22.99
N GLY A 245 -5.76 -26.42 -23.63
CA GLY A 245 -6.67 -25.33 -23.27
C GLY A 245 -7.20 -25.46 -21.84
N ASN A 246 -7.64 -26.66 -21.46
CA ASN A 246 -8.14 -26.97 -20.12
C ASN A 246 -7.02 -26.85 -19.07
N GLU A 247 -5.81 -27.33 -19.37
CA GLU A 247 -4.65 -27.18 -18.49
C GLU A 247 -4.31 -25.72 -18.27
N ARG A 248 -4.27 -24.92 -19.34
CA ARG A 248 -4.03 -23.47 -19.27
C ARG A 248 -5.08 -22.78 -18.39
N ASP A 249 -6.35 -23.13 -18.55
CA ASP A 249 -7.44 -22.49 -17.80
C ASP A 249 -7.44 -22.91 -16.31
N ASN A 250 -7.04 -24.15 -16.00
CA ASN A 250 -6.80 -24.62 -14.64
C ASN A 250 -5.62 -23.91 -13.97
N LEU A 251 -4.49 -23.77 -14.69
CA LEU A 251 -3.32 -23.03 -14.21
C LEU A 251 -3.65 -21.56 -13.97
N ARG A 252 -4.45 -20.95 -14.85
CA ARG A 252 -4.93 -19.58 -14.71
C ARG A 252 -5.78 -19.41 -13.46
N SER A 253 -6.71 -20.34 -13.21
CA SER A 253 -7.58 -20.32 -12.03
C SER A 253 -6.77 -20.50 -10.74
N THR A 254 -5.81 -21.42 -10.74
CA THR A 254 -4.90 -21.66 -9.61
C THR A 254 -4.06 -20.41 -9.32
N SER A 255 -3.48 -19.79 -10.36
CA SER A 255 -2.70 -18.56 -10.23
C SER A 255 -3.55 -17.40 -9.69
N GLN A 256 -4.80 -17.26 -10.12
CA GLN A 256 -5.74 -16.26 -9.59
C GLN A 256 -6.06 -16.50 -8.10
N HIS A 257 -6.26 -17.76 -7.70
CA HIS A 257 -6.50 -18.10 -6.30
C HIS A 257 -5.29 -17.76 -5.42
N GLN A 258 -4.09 -18.16 -5.84
CA GLN A 258 -2.84 -17.82 -5.16
C GLN A 258 -2.63 -16.30 -5.06
N ALA A 259 -2.95 -15.55 -6.12
CA ALA A 259 -2.87 -14.10 -6.09
C ALA A 259 -3.85 -13.48 -5.06
N ALA A 260 -5.07 -14.00 -4.95
CA ALA A 260 -6.03 -13.56 -3.94
C ALA A 260 -5.56 -13.87 -2.52
N GLU A 261 -5.02 -15.07 -2.26
CA GLU A 261 -4.45 -15.45 -0.98
C GLU A 261 -3.24 -14.57 -0.60
N LEU A 262 -2.39 -14.24 -1.57
CA LEU A 262 -1.28 -13.30 -1.37
C LEU A 262 -1.75 -11.89 -0.99
N ILE A 263 -2.86 -11.41 -1.57
CA ILE A 263 -3.45 -10.13 -1.21
C ILE A 263 -4.01 -10.16 0.22
N GLU A 264 -4.71 -11.24 0.59
CA GLU A 264 -5.26 -11.40 1.94
C GLU A 264 -4.15 -11.47 2.99
N THR A 265 -3.15 -12.34 2.79
CA THR A 265 -2.01 -12.49 3.69
C THR A 265 -1.23 -11.19 3.83
N ARG A 266 -1.03 -10.44 2.74
CA ARG A 266 -0.43 -9.11 2.79
C ARG A 266 -1.26 -8.13 3.64
N GLY A 267 -2.59 -8.15 3.50
CA GLY A 267 -3.49 -7.34 4.32
C GLY A 267 -3.42 -7.69 5.82
N ILE A 268 -3.25 -8.98 6.16
CA ILE A 268 -3.04 -9.42 7.55
C ILE A 268 -1.70 -8.91 8.07
N ILE A 269 -0.62 -9.04 7.28
CA ILE A 269 0.71 -8.55 7.64
C ILE A 269 0.70 -7.04 7.90
N GLU A 270 0.01 -6.26 7.06
CA GLU A 270 -0.13 -4.80 7.25
C GLU A 270 -0.86 -4.45 8.56
N LYS A 271 -1.93 -5.19 8.91
CA LYS A 271 -2.62 -5.01 10.20
C LYS A 271 -1.73 -5.34 11.39
N LEU A 272 -1.02 -6.47 11.34
CA LEU A 272 -0.09 -6.88 12.40
C LEU A 272 1.04 -5.87 12.58
N HIS A 273 1.60 -5.34 11.49
CA HIS A 273 2.61 -4.28 11.56
C HIS A 273 2.08 -3.02 12.25
N ALA A 274 0.84 -2.60 11.96
CA ALA A 274 0.22 -1.46 12.64
C ALA A 274 0.03 -1.71 14.15
N GLU A 275 -0.40 -2.91 14.53
CA GLU A 275 -0.57 -3.29 15.94
C GLU A 275 0.78 -3.34 16.69
N VAL A 276 1.81 -3.92 16.09
CA VAL A 276 3.17 -3.93 16.66
C VAL A 276 3.69 -2.51 16.85
N SER A 277 3.49 -1.62 15.87
CA SER A 277 3.87 -0.21 15.98
C SER A 277 3.13 0.50 17.13
N LEU A 278 1.84 0.23 17.30
CA LEU A 278 1.05 0.79 18.41
C LEU A 278 1.55 0.26 19.76
N LEU A 279 1.75 -1.05 19.89
CA LEU A 279 2.26 -1.66 21.12
C LEU A 279 3.65 -1.13 21.48
N SER A 280 4.54 -0.95 20.50
CA SER A 280 5.85 -0.34 20.69
C SER A 280 5.75 1.09 21.25
N SER A 281 4.85 1.91 20.70
CA SER A 281 4.60 3.27 21.22
C SER A 281 4.07 3.24 22.66
N ARG A 282 3.15 2.33 22.99
CA ARG A 282 2.63 2.17 24.36
C ARG A 282 3.73 1.71 25.32
N ALA A 283 4.60 0.80 24.89
CA ALA A 283 5.75 0.37 25.68
C ALA A 283 6.69 1.53 25.99
N SER A 284 6.97 2.42 25.02
CA SER A 284 7.79 3.62 25.28
C SER A 284 7.17 4.57 26.30
N VAL A 285 5.83 4.73 26.30
CA VAL A 285 5.13 5.55 27.30
C VAL A 285 5.23 4.92 28.68
N VAL A 286 5.09 3.59 28.77
CA VAL A 286 5.24 2.86 30.05
C VAL A 286 6.66 3.00 30.59
N GLU A 287 7.68 2.88 29.74
CA GLU A 287 9.07 3.08 30.18
C GLU A 287 9.34 4.53 30.63
N ALA A 288 8.78 5.53 29.95
CA ALA A 288 8.86 6.92 30.39
C ALA A 288 8.18 7.12 31.77
N ALA A 289 6.99 6.56 31.96
CA ALA A 289 6.27 6.63 33.23
C ALA A 289 7.01 5.92 34.38
N LYS A 290 7.66 4.78 34.11
CA LYS A 290 8.52 4.11 35.09
C LYS A 290 9.70 4.98 35.49
N ALA A 291 10.32 5.68 34.53
CA ALA A 291 11.43 6.60 34.81
C ALA A 291 10.97 7.80 35.66
N GLU A 292 9.81 8.38 35.37
CA GLU A 292 9.21 9.43 36.21
C GLU A 292 8.91 8.93 37.63
N LEU A 293 8.33 7.73 37.75
CA LEU A 293 8.02 7.14 39.05
C LEU A 293 9.29 6.89 39.87
N ALA A 294 10.38 6.45 39.23
CA ALA A 294 11.68 6.31 39.89
C ALA A 294 12.23 7.66 40.37
N ASN A 295 12.07 8.74 39.61
CA ASN A 295 12.44 10.09 40.04
C ASN A 295 11.60 10.56 41.23
N ILE A 296 10.28 10.37 41.18
CA ILE A 296 9.37 10.74 42.29
C ILE A 296 9.72 9.94 43.56
N GLN A 297 10.03 8.65 43.43
CA GLN A 297 10.50 7.84 44.55
C GLN A 297 11.79 8.40 45.15
N HIS A 298 12.74 8.82 44.30
CA HIS A 298 13.97 9.45 44.76
C HIS A 298 13.72 10.77 45.50
N GLU A 299 12.84 11.64 44.99
CA GLU A 299 12.45 12.87 45.65
C GLU A 299 11.76 12.61 47.01
N LEU A 300 10.86 11.62 47.07
CA LEU A 300 10.21 11.22 48.32
C LEU A 300 11.22 10.74 49.37
N ASP A 301 12.23 9.99 48.97
CA ASP A 301 13.27 9.51 49.88
C ASP A 301 14.16 10.66 50.37
N GLN A 302 14.46 11.65 49.52
CA GLN A 302 15.13 12.88 49.95
C GLN A 302 14.29 13.66 50.96
N ILE A 303 13.01 13.89 50.69
CA ILE A 303 12.10 14.58 51.60
C ILE A 303 11.96 13.83 52.93
N ARG A 304 11.89 12.49 52.91
CA ARG A 304 11.86 11.67 54.13
C ARG A 304 13.15 11.83 54.93
N HIS A 305 14.30 11.87 54.27
CA HIS A 305 15.58 12.09 54.92
C HIS A 305 15.68 13.49 55.55
N GLU A 306 15.28 14.53 54.82
CA GLU A 306 15.21 15.90 55.33
C GLU A 306 14.26 16.02 56.52
N LYS A 307 13.08 15.40 56.44
CA LYS A 307 12.13 15.35 57.55
C LYS A 307 12.72 14.68 58.78
N ALA A 308 13.47 13.58 58.60
CA ALA A 308 14.14 12.89 59.70
C ALA A 308 15.16 13.81 60.39
N ILE A 309 16.03 14.46 59.62
CA ILE A 309 17.01 15.43 60.13
C ILE A 309 16.32 16.59 60.86
N LEU A 310 15.26 17.14 60.29
CA LEU A 310 14.49 18.24 60.91
C LEU A 310 13.84 17.78 62.22
N SER A 311 13.31 16.57 62.28
CA SER A 311 12.71 16.02 63.50
C SER A 311 13.74 15.80 64.60
N GLU A 312 14.96 15.37 64.25
CA GLU A 312 16.08 15.23 65.16
C GLU A 312 16.51 16.59 65.71
N ARG A 313 16.71 17.60 64.83
CA ARG A 313 17.03 18.97 65.24
C ARG A 313 15.97 19.59 66.15
N LEU A 314 14.68 19.31 65.87
CA LEU A 314 13.59 19.78 66.72
C LEU A 314 13.66 19.14 68.10
N SER A 315 13.93 17.84 68.17
CA SER A 315 14.13 17.12 69.43
C SER A 315 15.32 17.69 70.21
N ASP A 316 16.45 17.94 69.57
CA ASP A 316 17.64 18.53 70.20
C ASP A 316 17.35 19.95 70.73
N SER A 317 16.63 20.76 69.96
CA SER A 317 16.24 22.11 70.39
C SER A 317 15.27 22.07 71.58
N LEU A 318 14.32 21.13 71.60
CA LEU A 318 13.40 20.93 72.71
C LEU A 318 14.15 20.45 73.96
N ALA A 319 15.07 19.51 73.82
CA ALA A 319 15.92 19.03 74.92
C ALA A 319 16.79 20.16 75.49
N ASN A 320 17.39 20.99 74.63
CA ASN A 320 18.17 22.15 75.04
C ASN A 320 17.29 23.18 75.77
N SER A 321 16.10 23.49 75.22
CA SER A 321 15.14 24.39 75.89
C SER A 321 14.71 23.86 77.26
N HIS A 322 14.50 22.55 77.38
CA HIS A 322 14.16 21.91 78.65
C HIS A 322 15.29 21.99 79.66
N HIS A 323 16.54 21.75 79.22
CA HIS A 323 17.73 21.88 80.05
C HIS A 323 17.88 23.29 80.64
N TRP A 324 17.72 24.34 79.82
CA TRP A 324 17.78 25.72 80.31
C TRP A 324 16.62 26.07 81.26
N TRP A 325 15.45 25.49 81.04
CA TRP A 325 14.31 25.65 81.93
C TRP A 325 14.57 25.02 83.31
N GLU A 326 15.12 23.81 83.37
CA GLU A 326 15.53 23.17 84.62
C GLU A 326 16.61 23.97 85.36
N GLN A 327 17.63 24.46 84.65
CA GLN A 327 18.65 25.32 85.26
C GLN A 327 18.07 26.60 85.86
N ALA A 328 17.12 27.24 85.17
CA ALA A 328 16.44 28.43 85.67
C ALA A 328 15.63 28.13 86.93
N MET A 329 14.93 27.00 86.97
CA MET A 329 14.19 26.55 88.16
C MET A 329 15.11 26.30 89.36
N HIS A 330 16.24 25.60 89.16
CA HIS A 330 17.23 25.39 90.22
C HIS A 330 17.87 26.69 90.72
N ALA A 331 18.11 27.66 89.83
CA ALA A 331 18.60 28.98 90.23
C ALA A 331 17.56 29.72 91.09
N GLN A 332 16.28 29.60 90.75
CA GLN A 332 15.18 30.23 91.47
C GLN A 332 14.99 29.63 92.87
N GLU A 333 15.15 28.31 93.00
CA GLU A 333 15.12 27.59 94.27
C GLU A 333 16.27 28.00 95.19
N LYS A 334 17.50 28.14 94.66
CA LYS A 334 18.65 28.68 95.40
C LYS A 334 18.43 30.11 95.89
N VAL A 335 17.77 30.96 95.10
CA VAL A 335 17.40 32.32 95.52
C VAL A 335 16.40 32.28 96.67
N LEU A 336 15.43 31.37 96.63
CA LEU A 336 14.45 31.18 97.70
C LEU A 336 15.09 30.66 99.00
N GLU A 337 16.06 29.75 98.93
CA GLU A 337 16.84 29.28 100.08
C GLU A 337 17.73 30.38 100.69
N LEU A 338 18.38 31.20 99.86
CA LEU A 338 19.13 32.36 100.33
C LEU A 338 18.25 33.38 101.03
N HIS A 339 17.01 33.56 100.58
CA HIS A 339 16.03 34.48 101.18
C HIS A 339 15.44 33.98 102.51
N SER A 340 15.47 32.66 102.79
CA SER A 340 14.91 32.05 104.01
C SER A 340 15.93 31.79 105.14
N SER A 341 17.22 32.06 104.91
CA SER A 341 18.31 31.90 105.87
C SER A 341 18.33 32.96 107.00
N THR A 342 18.67 32.54 108.22
CA THR A 342 18.71 33.38 109.44
C THR A 342 19.74 34.51 109.37
N SER A 343 20.83 34.35 108.60
CA SER A 343 21.84 35.41 108.40
C SER A 343 21.35 36.53 107.46
N TRP A 344 20.44 36.24 106.54
CA TRP A 344 19.84 37.21 105.62
C TRP A 344 18.82 38.12 106.34
N ARG A 345 18.11 37.60 107.35
CA ARG A 345 17.16 38.39 108.15
C ARG A 345 17.83 39.32 109.17
N VAL A 346 18.95 38.92 109.77
CA VAL A 346 19.68 39.73 110.79
C VAL A 346 20.45 40.92 110.18
N THR A 347 20.88 40.81 108.92
CA THR A 347 21.60 41.88 108.21
C THR A 347 20.69 42.85 107.43
N ALA A 348 19.37 42.69 107.54
CA ALA A 348 18.37 43.52 106.86
C ALA A 348 18.43 45.03 107.21
N PRO A 349 18.54 45.47 108.49
CA PRO A 349 18.60 46.91 108.81
C PRO A 349 19.92 47.58 108.34
N LEU A 350 21.03 46.85 108.35
CA LEU A 350 22.32 47.34 107.84
C LEU A 350 22.37 47.45 106.31
N ARG A 351 21.63 46.59 105.59
CA ARG A 351 21.53 46.66 104.12
C ARG A 351 20.58 47.75 103.64
N LEU A 352 19.50 48.05 104.37
CA LEU A 352 18.69 49.25 104.12
C LEU A 352 19.48 50.54 104.37
N ALA A 353 20.34 50.57 105.40
CA ALA A 353 21.26 51.69 105.66
C ALA A 353 22.36 51.81 104.59
N SER A 354 22.86 50.70 104.03
CA SER A 354 23.82 50.72 102.92
C SER A 354 23.20 51.19 101.59
N TYR A 355 21.91 50.90 101.37
CA TYR A 355 21.17 51.29 100.17
C TYR A 355 20.80 52.79 100.19
N THR A 356 20.49 53.35 101.37
CA THR A 356 20.27 54.81 101.52
C THR A 356 21.58 55.60 101.51
N PHE A 357 22.66 55.06 102.09
CA PHE A 357 24.00 55.70 102.10
C PHE A 357 24.65 55.73 100.70
N GLN A 358 24.56 54.65 99.90
CA GLN A 358 25.09 54.63 98.52
C GLN A 358 24.30 55.54 97.56
N ARG A 359 22.99 55.75 97.78
CA ARG A 359 22.17 56.64 96.96
C ARG A 359 22.43 58.13 97.26
N ILE A 360 22.75 58.48 98.51
CA ILE A 360 23.19 59.85 98.89
C ILE A 360 24.61 60.14 98.34
N TYR A 361 25.54 59.18 98.43
CA TYR A 361 26.91 59.37 97.96
C TYR A 361 27.04 59.47 96.43
N ARG A 362 26.24 58.70 95.66
CA ARG A 362 26.28 58.72 94.18
C ARG A 362 25.55 59.91 93.53
N VAL A 363 24.67 60.63 94.24
CA VAL A 363 23.85 61.71 93.65
C VAL A 363 24.17 63.10 94.23
N VAL A 364 24.44 63.24 95.53
CA VAL A 364 24.55 64.58 96.18
C VAL A 364 25.97 65.15 96.18
N LEU A 365 27.00 64.30 96.31
CA LEU A 365 28.41 64.74 96.41
C LEU A 365 28.98 65.33 95.09
N PRO A 366 28.65 64.80 93.89
CA PRO A 366 29.10 65.42 92.63
C PRO A 366 28.45 66.80 92.38
N ALA A 367 27.22 67.02 92.82
CA ALA A 367 26.49 68.28 92.63
C ALA A 367 27.05 69.42 93.50
N LEU A 368 27.48 69.13 94.73
CA LEU A 368 28.02 70.11 95.68
C LEU A 368 29.43 70.60 95.29
N LEU A 369 30.26 69.72 94.70
CA LEU A 369 31.60 70.08 94.22
C LEU A 369 31.57 70.97 92.96
N VAL A 370 30.51 70.91 92.15
CA VAL A 370 30.32 71.81 90.99
C VAL A 370 30.01 73.25 91.45
N ILE A 371 29.24 73.42 92.53
CA ILE A 371 28.91 74.74 93.10
C ILE A 371 30.15 75.40 93.71
N ILE A 372 30.95 74.65 94.47
CA ILE A 372 32.20 75.16 95.09
C ILE A 372 33.23 75.58 94.02
N ARG A 373 33.37 74.80 92.92
CA ARG A 373 34.24 75.20 91.78
C ARG A 373 33.77 76.49 91.10
N ARG A 374 32.48 76.79 91.08
CA ARG A 374 31.92 78.01 90.49
C ARG A 374 32.21 79.24 91.37
N CYS A 375 32.13 79.11 92.70
CA CYS A 375 32.46 80.18 93.64
C CYS A 375 33.96 80.53 93.65
N ILE A 376 34.86 79.53 93.60
CA ILE A 376 36.31 79.76 93.57
C ILE A 376 36.74 80.51 92.29
N ARG A 377 36.12 80.23 91.14
CA ARG A 377 36.40 80.96 89.87
C ARG A 377 35.94 82.42 89.89
N LEU A 378 34.88 82.74 90.63
CA LEU A 378 34.35 84.11 90.71
C LEU A 378 35.16 84.99 91.66
N CYS A 379 35.70 84.42 92.76
CA CYS A 379 36.47 85.19 93.74
C CYS A 379 37.95 85.41 93.38
N ILE A 380 38.55 84.56 92.53
CA ILE A 380 39.99 84.69 92.16
C ILE A 380 40.21 85.68 90.99
N ARG A 381 39.22 85.91 90.14
CA ARG A 381 39.34 86.79 88.95
C ARG A 381 39.59 88.28 89.26
N PRO A 382 39.07 88.89 90.33
CA PRO A 382 39.39 90.28 90.66
C PRO A 382 40.78 90.46 91.30
N LEU A 383 41.29 89.44 92.01
CA LEU A 383 42.54 89.53 92.79
C LEU A 383 43.82 89.34 91.97
N LEU A 384 43.73 88.84 90.72
CA LEU A 384 44.88 88.69 89.82
C LEU A 384 45.21 89.95 89.00
N ARG A 385 44.49 91.07 89.20
CA ARG A 385 44.72 92.36 88.51
C ARG A 385 45.63 93.36 89.24
N TYR A 386 46.13 93.04 90.43
CA TYR A 386 47.09 93.89 91.16
C TYR A 386 48.54 93.35 91.01
N PRO A 387 49.43 94.04 90.25
CA PRO A 387 50.74 93.51 89.88
C PRO A 387 51.72 93.33 91.05
N GLY A 388 51.53 94.03 92.17
CA GLY A 388 52.35 93.84 93.38
C GLY A 388 52.09 92.53 94.13
N PHE A 389 50.89 91.95 94.02
CA PHE A 389 50.48 90.74 94.73
C PHE A 389 51.00 89.47 94.04
N VAL A 390 51.00 89.47 92.70
CA VAL A 390 51.46 88.33 91.88
C VAL A 390 52.94 88.02 92.08
N ARG A 391 53.77 89.03 92.35
CA ARG A 391 55.22 88.84 92.58
C ARG A 391 55.54 88.29 93.97
N ARG A 392 54.71 88.56 94.98
CA ARG A 392 54.86 87.99 96.33
C ARG A 392 54.26 86.58 96.44
N LEU A 393 53.19 86.29 95.70
CA LEU A 393 52.56 84.97 95.67
C LEU A 393 53.45 83.93 94.96
N SER A 394 54.14 84.30 93.88
CA SER A 394 55.01 83.38 93.13
C SER A 394 56.24 82.93 93.94
N VAL A 395 56.77 83.78 94.82
CA VAL A 395 57.89 83.44 95.72
C VAL A 395 57.45 82.52 96.87
N LEU A 396 56.21 82.66 97.35
CA LEU A 396 55.64 81.80 98.42
C LEU A 396 55.20 80.42 97.90
N VAL A 397 54.65 80.35 96.68
CA VAL A 397 54.24 79.07 96.05
C VAL A 397 55.45 78.22 95.62
N ALA A 398 56.60 78.84 95.36
CA ALA A 398 57.85 78.13 95.07
C ALA A 398 58.38 77.30 96.27
N ARG A 399 57.96 77.60 97.51
CA ARG A 399 58.34 76.82 98.71
C ARG A 399 57.51 75.53 98.92
N TYR A 400 56.42 75.30 98.17
CA TYR A 400 55.57 74.10 98.31
C TYR A 400 55.31 73.40 96.95
N PRO A 401 56.13 72.40 96.56
CA PRO A 401 56.08 71.81 95.22
C PRO A 401 54.78 71.07 94.87
N ARG A 402 54.04 70.53 95.86
CA ARG A 402 52.73 69.89 95.62
C ARG A 402 51.63 70.88 95.23
N LEU A 403 51.64 72.09 95.80
CA LEU A 403 50.68 73.16 95.51
C LEU A 403 50.99 73.81 94.15
N ALA A 404 52.28 73.90 93.78
CA ALA A 404 52.72 74.32 92.45
C ALA A 404 52.41 73.29 91.33
N LYS A 405 52.16 72.01 91.67
CA LYS A 405 51.73 70.95 90.73
C LYS A 405 50.21 70.93 90.55
N ALA A 406 49.44 71.20 91.61
CA ALA A 406 47.98 71.35 91.53
C ALA A 406 47.56 72.60 90.72
N LEU A 407 48.32 73.70 90.81
CA LEU A 407 48.10 74.91 90.00
C LEU A 407 48.71 74.85 88.58
N ARG A 408 49.62 73.90 88.30
CA ARG A 408 50.09 73.59 86.94
C ARG A 408 49.11 72.72 86.14
N GLY A 409 48.14 72.10 86.81
CA GLY A 409 47.10 71.27 86.18
C GLY A 409 46.16 72.03 85.23
N ASP A 410 46.08 73.37 85.33
CA ASP A 410 45.22 74.21 84.48
C ASP A 410 45.93 74.78 83.24
N ARG A 411 47.18 74.39 82.94
CA ARG A 411 47.83 74.73 81.66
C ARG A 411 47.57 73.74 80.52
N ARG A 412 46.95 72.57 80.77
CA ARG A 412 46.50 71.64 79.71
C ARG A 412 45.07 71.90 79.20
N ALA A 413 44.33 72.82 79.80
CA ALA A 413 43.12 73.39 79.19
C ALA A 413 43.43 74.46 78.11
N ALA A 414 44.71 74.63 77.73
CA ALA A 414 45.18 75.64 76.79
C ALA A 414 46.00 75.09 75.61
N GLY A 415 45.79 73.81 75.23
CA GLY A 415 46.25 73.25 73.94
C GLY A 415 47.76 73.21 73.72
N LEU A 416 48.37 72.02 73.90
CA LEU A 416 49.63 71.61 73.27
C LEU A 416 49.69 70.07 73.36
N GLU A 417 49.65 69.46 72.17
CA GLU A 417 49.91 68.05 71.84
C GLU A 417 51.30 67.66 72.37
N SER A 418 51.77 66.42 72.45
CA SER A 418 51.62 65.17 71.71
C SER A 418 52.55 64.19 72.47
N VAL A 419 52.42 62.88 72.24
CA VAL A 419 53.53 61.89 72.13
C VAL A 419 52.96 60.48 72.32
N LYS A 420 53.09 59.71 71.24
CA LYS A 420 52.92 58.26 71.05
C LYS A 420 54.05 57.46 71.73
N ILE A 421 53.87 56.14 71.89
CA ILE A 421 54.81 54.99 71.80
C ILE A 421 54.00 53.75 72.27
N ILE A 422 53.50 52.84 71.43
CA ILE A 422 54.09 51.69 70.69
C ILE A 422 54.43 50.45 71.57
N ASP A 423 53.62 49.37 71.44
CA ASP A 423 53.81 47.90 71.20
C ASP A 423 55.13 47.18 71.57
N PRO A 424 55.18 45.83 71.82
CA PRO A 424 54.99 44.72 70.82
C PRO A 424 54.27 43.42 71.33
N ILE A 425 53.48 42.68 70.52
CA ILE A 425 53.76 41.61 69.50
C ILE A 425 54.29 40.27 70.06
N THR A 426 53.57 39.16 69.79
CA THR A 426 53.97 37.93 69.04
C THR A 426 52.77 36.95 69.11
N SER A 427 52.33 36.22 68.07
CA SER A 427 52.96 35.73 66.84
C SER A 427 51.93 35.50 65.72
N SER A 428 52.29 35.93 64.51
CA SER A 428 51.75 35.52 63.20
C SER A 428 52.38 34.16 62.78
N PRO A 429 52.09 33.52 61.60
CA PRO A 429 51.61 34.13 60.35
C PRO A 429 50.56 33.33 59.52
N MET A 430 49.84 34.05 58.64
CA MET A 430 49.27 33.58 57.37
C MET A 430 50.39 33.55 56.28
N PRO A 431 50.28 32.99 55.04
CA PRO A 431 49.07 32.94 54.19
C PRO A 431 48.92 31.74 53.20
N ALA A 432 47.79 31.76 52.49
CA ALA A 432 47.43 31.16 51.19
C ALA A 432 48.41 30.22 50.45
N ASP A 433 47.87 29.06 50.03
CA ASP A 433 48.26 28.47 48.74
C ASP A 433 47.04 27.84 48.02
N ILE A 434 46.77 28.30 46.79
CA ILE A 434 45.64 27.88 45.93
C ILE A 434 46.02 26.60 45.13
N HIS A 435 47.15 25.99 45.47
CA HIS A 435 47.71 24.85 44.76
C HIS A 435 47.34 23.46 45.33
N GLU A 436 46.63 23.36 46.46
CA GLU A 436 46.18 22.07 47.04
C GLU A 436 44.68 21.74 46.84
N LEU A 437 43.99 22.44 45.93
CA LEU A 437 42.60 22.16 45.60
C LEU A 437 42.49 21.09 44.49
N SER A 438 41.73 20.02 44.76
CA SER A 438 41.42 18.97 43.78
C SER A 438 40.76 19.54 42.51
N ALA A 439 40.89 18.84 41.37
CA ALA A 439 40.26 19.22 40.10
C ALA A 439 38.73 19.44 40.19
N ARG A 440 38.09 18.83 41.20
CA ARG A 440 36.66 18.98 41.51
C ARG A 440 36.35 20.30 42.21
N SER A 441 37.25 20.79 43.05
CA SER A 441 37.08 22.02 43.84
C SER A 441 37.31 23.29 43.02
N LYS A 442 38.20 23.25 42.02
CA LYS A 442 38.42 24.36 41.07
C LYS A 442 37.24 24.57 40.10
N LYS A 443 36.53 23.49 39.72
CA LYS A 443 35.29 23.56 38.94
C LYS A 443 34.11 24.14 39.74
N LEU A 444 34.02 23.85 41.03
CA LEU A 444 32.99 24.39 41.91
C LEU A 444 33.14 25.91 42.10
N TYR A 445 34.37 26.39 42.31
CA TYR A 445 34.67 27.82 42.51
C TYR A 445 34.35 28.67 41.27
N ALA A 446 34.53 28.12 40.06
CA ALA A 446 34.20 28.79 38.79
C ALA A 446 32.69 28.81 38.48
N SER A 447 31.91 27.83 38.96
CA SER A 447 30.45 27.80 38.74
C SER A 447 29.67 28.72 39.68
N PHE A 448 30.17 28.96 40.90
CA PHE A 448 29.52 29.89 41.84
C PHE A 448 29.63 31.36 41.37
N PHE A 449 30.69 31.72 40.64
CA PHE A 449 30.89 33.09 40.14
C PHE A 449 30.04 33.42 38.89
N LYS A 450 29.59 32.41 38.13
CA LYS A 450 28.78 32.62 36.92
C LYS A 450 27.27 32.67 37.21
N ARG A 451 26.82 31.94 38.24
CA ARG A 451 25.41 31.89 38.66
C ARG A 451 24.94 33.14 39.43
N ASP A 452 25.88 33.92 39.96
CA ASP A 452 25.61 35.18 40.67
C ASP A 452 25.50 36.41 39.73
N MET A 453 25.91 36.25 38.45
CA MET A 453 25.81 37.27 37.40
C MET A 453 24.56 37.15 36.51
N GLU A 454 23.90 35.98 36.48
CA GLU A 454 22.66 35.75 35.71
C GLU A 454 21.38 36.06 36.52
N ASN A 455 21.46 36.23 37.84
CA ASN A 455 20.35 36.64 38.72
C ASN A 455 20.25 38.17 38.93
N ARG A 456 20.84 38.97 38.02
CA ARG A 456 20.78 40.46 38.04
C ARG A 456 20.31 41.07 36.71
N THR A 457 19.48 40.34 35.96
CA THR A 457 18.61 40.82 34.88
C THR A 457 17.29 40.09 34.99
#